data_AF-A0A7R9DAM3-F1
#
_entry.id   AF-A0A7R9DAM3-F1
#
_cell.length_a   1.000
_cell.length_b   1.000
_cell.length_c   1.000
_cell.angle_alpha   90.00
_cell.angle_beta   90.00
_cell.angle_gamma   90.00
#
_symmetry.space_group_name_H-M   'P 1'
#
loop_
_entity.id
_entity.type
_entity.pdbx_description
1 polymer ?
#
loop_
_entity_poly.entity_id
_entity_poly.type
_entity_poly.pdbx_seq_one_letter_code
_entity_poly.pdbx_strand_id
1 'polypeptide(L)'
;MKSNKNDAATTPDTQGEDPVPGRKTTVLENHGYTLGRTIGSGSYATVKVARSERHECDVAVKIVSKFQAPADYLKKFLPREIEVVKGLKHQNLIRFLQAIETTH
;
A
#
# COMPACT_ATOMS: atom_id res chain seq x y z
N MET A 1 0.16 -50.51 31.93
CA MET A 1 1.01 -50.44 30.72
C MET A 1 0.19 -49.94 29.55
N LYS A 2 0.28 -48.65 29.26
CA LYS A 2 0.35 -48.02 27.93
C LYS A 2 0.37 -46.51 28.16
N SER A 3 1.20 -45.86 27.37
CA SER A 3 1.92 -44.66 27.71
C SER A 3 1.33 -43.44 27.02
N ASN A 4 1.32 -42.32 27.76
CA ASN A 4 1.76 -40.96 27.39
C ASN A 4 1.44 -40.34 26.01
N LYS A 5 0.81 -39.16 26.02
CA LYS A 5 1.22 -37.93 25.28
C LYS A 5 0.35 -36.75 25.78
N ASN A 6 0.90 -35.83 26.59
CA ASN A 6 1.50 -34.53 26.22
C ASN A 6 0.55 -33.62 25.43
N ASP A 7 0.54 -32.29 25.50
CA ASP A 7 0.93 -31.21 26.42
C ASP A 7 0.73 -29.92 25.57
N ALA A 8 0.57 -28.79 26.25
CA ALA A 8 1.00 -27.45 25.84
C ALA A 8 0.32 -26.69 24.68
N ALA A 9 -0.12 -25.49 25.08
CA ALA A 9 -0.32 -24.22 24.39
C ALA A 9 0.51 -23.94 23.12
N THR A 10 0.00 -22.98 22.31
CA THR A 10 0.71 -21.79 21.78
C THR A 10 0.25 -21.45 20.35
N THR A 11 -0.31 -20.26 20.16
CA THR A 11 -0.38 -19.57 18.86
C THR A 11 1.02 -19.29 18.33
N PRO A 12 1.29 -19.52 17.03
CA PRO A 12 2.32 -18.77 16.32
C PRO A 12 1.70 -18.09 15.09
N ASP A 13 1.71 -16.76 15.04
CA ASP A 13 2.82 -15.93 14.53
C ASP A 13 2.99 -15.99 13.01
N THR A 14 2.71 -14.83 12.41
CA THR A 14 3.43 -14.17 11.31
C THR A 14 4.46 -15.06 10.59
N GLN A 15 4.05 -15.64 9.47
CA GLN A 15 4.98 -16.23 8.51
C GLN A 15 5.08 -15.31 7.29
N GLY A 16 6.29 -14.81 7.07
CA GLY A 16 6.66 -14.19 5.80
C GLY A 16 6.39 -15.17 4.67
N GLU A 17 5.72 -14.70 3.64
CA GLU A 17 5.49 -15.52 2.46
C GLU A 17 6.82 -15.67 1.71
N ASP A 18 7.36 -16.88 1.71
CA ASP A 18 8.36 -17.33 0.75
C ASP A 18 7.84 -17.08 -0.69
N PRO A 19 8.72 -16.74 -1.65
CA PRO A 19 8.29 -16.40 -3.00
C PRO A 19 7.74 -17.65 -3.71
N VAL A 20 6.42 -17.69 -3.88
CA VAL A 20 5.73 -18.70 -4.70
C VAL A 20 6.20 -18.56 -6.16
N PRO A 21 6.85 -19.58 -6.75
CA PRO A 21 7.32 -19.52 -8.13
C PRO A 21 6.13 -19.34 -9.09
N GLY A 22 6.09 -18.22 -9.81
CA GLY A 22 5.05 -17.92 -10.81
C GLY A 22 4.08 -16.79 -10.47
N ARG A 23 4.21 -16.13 -9.31
CA ARG A 23 3.45 -14.91 -9.01
C ARG A 23 3.93 -13.76 -9.90
N LYS A 24 3.05 -13.22 -10.74
CA LYS A 24 3.29 -11.95 -11.44
C LYS A 24 3.40 -10.84 -10.39
N THR A 25 4.51 -10.11 -10.39
CA THR A 25 4.68 -8.93 -9.54
C THR A 25 3.72 -7.83 -9.99
N THR A 26 3.06 -7.21 -9.01
CA THR A 26 2.20 -6.04 -9.22
C THR A 26 3.05 -4.82 -9.60
N VAL A 27 2.41 -3.81 -10.21
CA VAL A 27 3.11 -2.56 -10.56
C VAL A 27 3.73 -1.90 -9.32
N LEU A 28 3.05 -1.96 -8.16
CA LEU A 28 3.56 -1.39 -6.91
C LEU A 28 4.75 -2.17 -6.35
N GLU A 29 4.72 -3.51 -6.41
CA GLU A 29 5.87 -4.35 -6.03
C GLU A 29 7.08 -4.06 -6.95
N ASN A 30 6.86 -3.87 -8.26
CA ASN A 30 7.93 -3.46 -9.19
C ASN A 30 8.51 -2.07 -8.89
N HIS A 31 7.77 -1.23 -8.15
CA HIS A 31 8.23 0.05 -7.65
C HIS A 31 8.78 -0.01 -6.20
N GLY A 32 8.94 -1.21 -5.62
CA GLY A 32 9.49 -1.41 -4.28
C GLY A 32 8.51 -1.09 -3.15
N TYR A 33 7.20 -1.28 -3.39
CA TYR A 33 6.15 -1.12 -2.39
C TYR A 33 5.38 -2.42 -2.15
N THR A 34 5.48 -2.96 -0.94
CA THR A 34 4.70 -4.12 -0.50
C THR A 34 3.44 -3.63 0.22
N LEU A 35 2.27 -3.82 -0.40
CA LEU A 35 0.99 -3.38 0.18
C LEU A 35 0.58 -4.22 1.40
N GLY A 36 0.09 -3.55 2.43
CA GLY A 36 -0.52 -4.14 3.61
C GLY A 36 -2.03 -3.86 3.71
N ARG A 37 -2.50 -3.71 4.96
CA ARG A 37 -3.92 -3.48 5.27
C ARG A 37 -4.41 -2.10 4.79
N THR A 38 -5.71 -2.00 4.56
CA THR A 38 -6.39 -0.72 4.35
C THR A 38 -6.45 0.08 5.64
N ILE A 39 -6.12 1.37 5.55
CA ILE A 39 -6.16 2.33 6.66
C ILE A 39 -7.16 3.46 6.43
N GLY A 40 -7.72 3.57 5.22
CA GLY A 40 -8.76 4.54 4.92
C GLY A 40 -9.46 4.26 3.60
N SER A 41 -10.71 4.71 3.49
CA SER A 41 -11.54 4.60 2.29
C SER A 41 -12.16 5.95 2.00
N GLY A 42 -12.12 6.37 0.75
CA GLY A 42 -12.78 7.57 0.25
C GLY A 42 -13.64 7.24 -0.97
N SER A 43 -14.29 8.25 -1.55
CA SER A 43 -15.26 8.06 -2.64
C SER A 43 -14.67 7.37 -3.89
N TYR A 44 -13.41 7.66 -4.21
CA TYR A 44 -12.74 7.15 -5.42
C TYR A 44 -11.38 6.51 -5.13
N ALA A 45 -11.03 6.39 -3.85
CA ALA A 45 -9.69 6.02 -3.44
C ALA A 45 -9.69 5.16 -2.18
N THR A 46 -8.73 4.26 -2.11
CA THR A 46 -8.45 3.46 -0.91
C THR A 46 -7.02 3.74 -0.48
N VAL A 47 -6.83 4.00 0.81
CA VAL A 47 -5.51 4.21 1.40
C VAL A 47 -5.07 2.93 2.10
N LYS A 48 -3.91 2.42 1.70
CA LYS A 48 -3.27 1.26 2.35
C LYS A 48 -1.96 1.67 2.98
N VAL A 49 -1.60 1.02 4.09
CA VAL A 49 -0.22 1.03 4.55
C VAL A 49 0.61 0.16 3.61
N ALA A 50 1.86 0.54 3.34
CA ALA A 50 2.79 -0.25 2.57
C ALA A 50 4.21 -0.11 3.13
N ARG A 51 5.01 -1.17 3.01
CA ARG A 51 6.45 -1.11 3.29
C ARG A 51 7.15 -0.58 2.04
N SER A 52 7.94 0.48 2.17
CA SER A 52 8.77 1.00 1.06
C SER A 52 10.20 0.52 1.22
N GLU A 53 10.73 -0.16 0.19
CA GLU A 53 12.13 -0.57 0.16
C GLU A 53 13.05 0.64 0.04
N ARG A 54 12.70 1.61 -0.81
CA ARG A 54 13.49 2.82 -1.05
C ARG A 54 13.62 3.74 0.17
N HIS A 55 12.58 3.81 0.99
CA HIS A 55 12.53 4.74 2.13
C HIS A 55 12.73 4.04 3.48
N GLU A 56 12.83 2.71 3.48
CA GLU A 56 13.01 1.87 4.67
C GLU A 56 12.00 2.17 5.80
N CYS A 57 10.82 2.68 5.44
CA CYS A 57 9.75 3.03 6.37
C CYS A 57 8.38 2.61 5.83
N ASP A 58 7.40 2.60 6.72
CA ASP A 58 6.01 2.43 6.34
C ASP A 58 5.47 3.73 5.74
N VAL A 59 4.76 3.59 4.62
CA VAL A 59 4.17 4.69 3.87
C VAL A 59 2.67 4.48 3.70
N ALA A 60 1.93 5.57 3.50
CA ALA A 60 0.54 5.52 3.08
C ALA A 60 0.46 5.62 1.56
N VAL A 61 -0.18 4.64 0.91
CA VAL A 61 -0.42 4.62 -0.54
C VAL A 61 -1.90 4.89 -0.78
N LYS A 62 -2.22 6.08 -1.30
CA LYS A 62 -3.57 6.44 -1.76
C LYS A 62 -3.75 5.93 -3.19
N ILE A 63 -4.48 4.83 -3.35
CA ILE A 63 -4.78 4.19 -4.63
C ILE A 63 -6.08 4.79 -5.17
N VAL A 64 -6.03 5.51 -6.29
CA VAL A 64 -7.20 6.14 -6.92
C VAL A 64 -7.68 5.28 -8.10
N SER A 65 -8.97 4.93 -8.12
CA SER A 65 -9.55 4.18 -9.23
C SER A 65 -9.94 5.12 -10.37
N LYS A 66 -9.26 4.99 -11.52
CA LYS A 66 -9.59 5.74 -12.75
C LYS A 66 -10.95 5.34 -13.37
N PHE A 67 -11.52 4.21 -12.96
CA PHE A 67 -12.84 3.77 -13.42
C PHE A 67 -13.99 4.32 -12.56
N GLN A 68 -13.80 4.41 -11.25
CA GLN A 68 -14.83 4.89 -10.33
C GLN A 68 -14.85 6.42 -10.24
N ALA A 69 -13.70 7.06 -10.47
CA ALA A 69 -13.59 8.50 -10.43
C ALA A 69 -14.25 9.16 -11.67
N PRO A 70 -15.08 10.22 -11.47
CA PRO A 70 -15.60 11.02 -12.57
C PRO A 70 -14.49 11.65 -13.41
N ALA A 71 -14.75 11.86 -14.70
CA ALA A 71 -13.78 12.48 -15.61
C ALA A 71 -13.33 13.88 -15.14
N ASP A 72 -14.23 14.67 -14.56
CA ASP A 72 -13.88 15.98 -13.99
C ASP A 72 -12.91 15.85 -12.80
N TYR A 73 -13.05 14.82 -11.97
CA TYR A 73 -12.10 14.54 -10.90
C TYR A 73 -10.73 14.19 -11.44
N LEU A 74 -10.67 13.30 -12.42
CA LEU A 74 -9.40 12.89 -13.02
C LEU A 74 -8.69 14.01 -13.79
N LYS A 75 -9.45 14.90 -14.45
CA LYS A 75 -8.89 15.96 -15.30
C LYS A 75 -8.61 17.27 -14.58
N LYS A 76 -9.33 17.57 -13.49
CA LYS A 76 -9.23 18.87 -12.80
C LYS A 76 -8.75 18.73 -11.36
N PHE A 77 -9.38 17.84 -10.58
CA PHE A 77 -9.15 17.80 -9.13
C PHE A 77 -7.90 16.99 -8.77
N LEU A 78 -7.75 15.77 -9.29
CA LEU A 78 -6.60 14.92 -8.99
C LEU A 78 -5.26 15.54 -9.41
N PRO A 79 -5.10 16.13 -10.62
CA PRO A 79 -3.85 16.79 -10.99
C PRO A 79 -3.52 17.97 -10.07
N ARG A 80 -4.54 18.74 -9.67
CA ARG A 80 -4.39 19.87 -8.73
C ARG A 80 -3.98 19.40 -7.34
N GLU A 81 -4.58 18.34 -6.81
CA GLU A 81 -4.18 17.75 -5.52
C GLU A 81 -2.70 17.36 -5.54
N ILE A 82 -2.26 16.70 -6.62
CA ILE A 82 -0.88 16.25 -6.80
C ILE A 82 0.08 17.45 -6.92
N GLU A 83 -0.26 18.46 -7.71
CA GLU A 83 0.55 19.66 -7.92
C GLU A 83 0.79 20.40 -6.60
N VAL A 84 -0.27 20.60 -5.81
CA VAL A 84 -0.17 21.27 -4.51
C VAL A 84 0.71 20.46 -3.55
N VAL A 85 0.42 19.17 -3.36
CA VAL A 85 1.12 18.36 -2.33
C VAL A 85 2.59 18.11 -2.69
N LYS A 86 2.95 18.10 -3.99
CA LYS A 86 4.34 18.00 -4.45
C LYS A 86 5.22 19.14 -3.94
N GLY A 87 4.67 20.34 -3.81
CA GLY A 87 5.40 21.52 -3.34
C GLY A 87 5.50 21.62 -1.82
N LEU A 88 4.72 20.84 -1.07
CA LEU A 88 4.66 20.94 0.39
C LEU A 88 5.85 20.21 1.02
N LYS A 89 6.75 20.97 1.65
CA LYS A 89 7.89 20.45 2.40
C LYS A 89 8.01 21.13 3.75
N HIS A 90 7.35 20.56 4.76
CA HIS A 90 7.36 21.07 6.12
C HIS A 90 7.18 19.92 7.12
N GLN A 91 7.78 20.02 8.31
CA GLN A 91 7.73 18.94 9.32
C GLN A 91 6.32 18.59 9.81
N ASN A 92 5.40 19.57 9.78
CA ASN A 92 4.02 19.40 10.25
C ASN A 92 3.03 19.14 9.10
N LEU A 93 3.52 18.89 7.89
CA LEU A 93 2.70 18.56 6.73
C LEU A 93 3.08 17.19 6.20
N ILE A 94 2.10 16.50 5.62
CA ILE A 94 2.36 15.23 4.95
C ILE A 94 3.34 15.46 3.80
N ARG A 95 4.30 14.53 3.65
CA ARG A 95 5.29 14.59 2.59
C ARG A 95 4.86 13.72 1.42
N PHE A 96 4.73 14.33 0.25
CA PHE A 96 4.60 13.61 -1.01
C PHE A 96 5.94 12.96 -1.38
N LEU A 97 5.93 11.65 -1.66
CA LEU A 97 7.14 10.91 -2.04
C LEU A 97 7.16 10.65 -3.55
N GLN A 98 6.07 10.12 -4.09
CA GLN A 98 5.96 9.71 -5.48
C GLN A 98 4.49 9.61 -5.90
N ALA A 99 4.23 9.82 -7.20
CA ALA A 99 3.00 9.38 -7.86
C ALA A 99 3.37 8.34 -8.92
N ILE A 100 2.58 7.28 -8.98
CA ILE A 100 2.71 6.21 -9.97
C ILE A 100 1.41 6.18 -10.75
N GLU A 101 1.49 6.32 -12.06
CA GLU A 101 0.35 6.13 -12.95
C GLU A 101 0.47 4.78 -13.65
N THR A 102 -0.60 3.99 -13.57
CA THR A 102 -0.72 2.74 -14.33
C THR A 102 -1.52 3.00 -15.59
N THR A 103 -0.98 2.67 -16.76
CA THR A 103 -1.75 2.59 -18.01
C THR A 103 -2.55 1.29 -18.02
N HIS A 104 -3.79 1.35 -18.50
CA HIS A 104 -4.49 0.16 -18.99
C HIS A 104 -4.04 -0.16 -20.40
#